data_AF-A0A8H6CTI9-F1
#
_entry.id   AF-A0A8H6CTI9-F1
#
_cell.length_a   1.000
_cell.length_b   1.000
_cell.length_c   1.000
_cell.angle_alpha   90.00
_cell.angle_beta   90.00
_cell.angle_gamma   90.00
#
_symmetry.space_group_name_H-M   'P 1'
#
loop_
_entity.id
_entity.type
_entity.pdbx_description
1 polymer ?
#
loop_
_entity_poly.entity_id
_entity_poly.type
_entity_poly.pdbx_seq_one_letter_code
_entity_poly.pdbx_strand_id
1 'polypeptide(L)'
;MASAQAEAVPNSNSQLNGNAQQVNKRPNQQNNRQWKQKKTKREKNITEGSSEEVLKYDIQALLKERAVEYGEGTEHGPEVLPEEGTETEVEILELSSTGDGLGMKPGSNQVYVVSFTVPGDTAKVKVFRHLRRETQTLADFISITKPSPLRDDARISCKYFASCGGCQFQMLEYPEQLKLKKRIVEKAFKNFSNLDPNIVPAVQDTMGSPLQYNYRTKLTPHFDGPPGFRPSKRGKNPRIPFEKCPDIGFMQKGRRKVLDIEDCPIGTNAVRLGMARELERMQKEFANYQRGATILLRENTKRVPKDSEEVKGEAEPYTVRVENEDTVDIKSCITDSKATTTEYIGPYTFTNPAGSFFQNNNSILPSFTGYVRDNILPPAGTGMDIKYLIDAYSGSGLFTVTLASLFQHSIGIDIAADSIAYASRNAALNGMGEDRCKFIAADAGELFKSVTYNRDETVVVLDPPRKGCDADFLNQLRKFGPRRVLYVSCNVHTQARDVGVLVRGEGEGERYEIESLRGFDFFPQTGHVEGVAILNRVDTTA
;
A
#
# COMPACT_ATOMS: atom_id res chain seq x y z
N MET A 1 -70.77 -10.41 -17.40
CA MET A 1 -71.86 -9.65 -18.05
C MET A 1 -71.68 -8.20 -17.60
N ALA A 2 -70.89 -7.38 -18.28
CA ALA A 2 -71.14 -6.72 -19.57
C ALA A 2 -72.41 -5.85 -19.56
N SER A 3 -72.23 -4.53 -19.60
CA SER A 3 -73.01 -3.64 -20.48
C SER A 3 -72.38 -2.24 -20.49
N ALA A 4 -72.01 -1.78 -21.68
CA ALA A 4 -71.48 -0.46 -22.00
C ALA A 4 -72.58 0.42 -22.63
N GLN A 5 -72.39 1.75 -22.60
CA GLN A 5 -72.92 2.80 -23.50
C GLN A 5 -72.29 4.13 -23.02
N ALA A 6 -71.51 4.94 -23.75
CA ALA A 6 -71.58 5.59 -25.07
C ALA A 6 -71.78 7.13 -24.90
N GLU A 7 -70.77 7.91 -25.38
CA GLU A 7 -70.75 9.22 -26.12
C GLU A 7 -71.83 10.31 -25.86
N ALA A 8 -71.69 11.63 -26.06
CA ALA A 8 -70.63 12.64 -26.25
C ALA A 8 -71.33 14.05 -26.42
N VAL A 9 -70.79 15.14 -25.80
CA VAL A 9 -70.54 16.56 -26.29
C VAL A 9 -71.74 17.40 -26.87
N PRO A 10 -71.96 18.76 -26.65
CA PRO A 10 -71.04 19.90 -26.95
C PRO A 10 -71.15 21.29 -26.20
N ASN A 11 -70.00 21.96 -26.05
CA ASN A 11 -69.51 23.26 -26.61
C ASN A 11 -70.12 24.70 -26.37
N SER A 12 -69.19 25.67 -26.32
CA SER A 12 -69.24 27.14 -26.64
C SER A 12 -69.72 28.13 -25.54
N ASN A 13 -69.36 29.43 -25.43
CA ASN A 13 -68.57 30.39 -26.22
C ASN A 13 -68.34 31.73 -25.47
N SER A 14 -67.45 32.58 -26.01
CA SER A 14 -67.47 34.07 -26.07
C SER A 14 -66.81 34.99 -25.02
N GLN A 15 -66.20 36.05 -25.57
CA GLN A 15 -65.39 37.15 -25.02
C GLN A 15 -66.23 38.34 -24.48
N LEU A 16 -65.63 39.26 -23.70
CA LEU A 16 -65.81 40.74 -23.81
C LEU A 16 -64.81 41.53 -22.91
N ASN A 17 -64.51 42.76 -23.33
CA ASN A 17 -63.47 43.72 -22.87
C ASN A 17 -63.78 44.52 -21.57
N GLY A 18 -62.73 45.07 -20.93
CA GLY A 18 -62.82 46.22 -19.99
C GLY A 18 -61.50 46.63 -19.31
N ASN A 19 -61.07 47.89 -19.51
CA ASN A 19 -59.83 48.55 -19.03
C ASN A 19 -59.81 48.86 -17.52
N ALA A 20 -58.64 48.73 -16.85
CA ALA A 20 -57.89 49.84 -16.18
C ALA A 20 -56.85 49.36 -15.14
N GLN A 21 -55.78 50.18 -15.02
CA GLN A 21 -54.79 50.34 -13.93
C GLN A 21 -53.45 49.57 -14.00
N GLN A 22 -52.39 50.32 -14.34
CA GLN A 22 -51.01 50.11 -13.90
C GLN A 22 -50.77 50.85 -12.56
N VAL A 23 -49.89 50.32 -11.70
CA VAL A 23 -48.57 50.93 -11.35
C VAL A 23 -47.80 50.06 -10.31
N ASN A 24 -46.60 49.63 -10.73
CA ASN A 24 -45.31 49.40 -10.04
C ASN A 24 -45.05 48.44 -8.84
N LYS A 25 -44.19 47.45 -9.16
CA LYS A 25 -42.88 47.03 -8.58
C LYS A 25 -42.78 46.37 -7.19
N ARG A 26 -42.18 45.15 -7.18
CA ARG A 26 -41.08 44.68 -6.31
C ARG A 26 -40.27 43.56 -7.02
N PRO A 27 -38.98 43.33 -6.67
CA PRO A 27 -37.93 43.01 -7.64
C PRO A 27 -37.55 41.52 -7.77
N ASN A 28 -36.90 41.26 -8.91
CA ASN A 28 -36.27 40.05 -9.40
C ASN A 28 -35.29 39.42 -8.37
N GLN A 29 -35.55 38.18 -7.93
CA GLN A 29 -34.53 37.32 -7.32
C GLN A 29 -34.11 36.27 -8.35
N GLN A 30 -32.95 36.53 -8.97
CA GLN A 30 -32.19 35.53 -9.72
C GLN A 30 -31.89 34.34 -8.78
N ASN A 31 -32.55 33.22 -9.04
CA ASN A 31 -32.23 31.94 -8.42
C ASN A 31 -30.91 31.44 -9.03
N ASN A 32 -29.79 31.82 -8.44
CA ASN A 32 -28.46 31.33 -8.78
C ASN A 32 -28.30 29.89 -8.25
N ARG A 33 -29.02 28.94 -8.85
CA ARG A 33 -28.82 27.51 -8.61
C ARG A 33 -27.56 27.08 -9.36
N GLN A 34 -26.40 27.22 -8.71
CA GLN A 34 -25.19 26.52 -9.14
C GLN A 34 -25.49 25.03 -9.22
N TRP A 35 -25.65 24.51 -10.45
CA TRP A 35 -25.68 23.09 -10.72
C TRP A 35 -24.31 22.52 -10.32
N LYS A 36 -24.21 21.93 -9.12
CA LYS A 36 -23.03 21.17 -8.72
C LYS A 36 -22.82 20.06 -9.76
N GLN A 37 -21.74 20.16 -10.52
CA GLN A 37 -21.37 19.17 -11.53
C GLN A 37 -21.32 17.78 -10.89
N LYS A 38 -21.99 16.79 -11.50
CA LYS A 38 -21.98 15.41 -11.00
C LYS A 38 -20.55 14.85 -11.06
N LYS A 39 -20.11 14.26 -9.94
CA LYS A 39 -18.83 13.56 -9.85
C LYS A 39 -18.73 12.44 -10.89
N THR A 40 -17.60 12.30 -11.56
CA THR A 40 -17.30 11.20 -12.49
C THR A 40 -17.20 9.85 -11.74
N LYS A 41 -17.29 8.72 -12.46
CA LYS A 41 -17.12 7.39 -11.85
C LYS A 41 -15.75 7.24 -11.19
N ARG A 42 -14.70 7.86 -11.76
CA ARG A 42 -13.35 7.87 -11.18
C ARG A 42 -13.32 8.67 -9.89
N GLU A 43 -13.87 9.89 -9.87
CA GLU A 43 -13.96 10.74 -8.68
C GLU A 43 -14.76 10.09 -7.53
N LYS A 44 -15.72 9.21 -7.84
CA LYS A 44 -16.48 8.45 -6.83
C LYS A 44 -15.70 7.26 -6.24
N ASN A 45 -14.68 6.78 -6.94
CA ASN A 45 -13.88 5.62 -6.54
C ASN A 45 -12.59 6.01 -5.80
N ILE A 46 -12.27 7.30 -5.70
CA ILE A 46 -11.16 7.80 -4.88
C ILE A 46 -11.56 7.64 -3.42
N THR A 47 -10.88 6.75 -2.71
CA THR A 47 -11.07 6.51 -1.28
C THR A 47 -9.94 7.16 -0.51
N GLU A 48 -10.18 7.40 0.79
CA GLU A 48 -9.19 8.04 1.64
C GLU A 48 -7.88 7.26 1.71
N GLY A 49 -6.76 7.93 1.46
CA GLY A 49 -5.42 7.32 1.41
C GLY A 49 -5.18 6.42 0.19
N SER A 50 -6.01 6.50 -0.86
CA SER A 50 -5.74 5.81 -2.13
C SER A 50 -4.63 6.50 -2.92
N SER A 51 -3.95 5.76 -3.80
CA SER A 51 -2.89 6.33 -4.64
C SER A 51 -3.37 7.51 -5.47
N GLU A 52 -4.62 7.50 -5.94
CA GLU A 52 -5.21 8.62 -6.68
C GLU A 52 -5.41 9.86 -5.81
N GLU A 53 -5.80 9.70 -4.54
CA GLU A 53 -5.96 10.84 -3.63
C GLU A 53 -4.60 11.43 -3.25
N VAL A 54 -3.64 10.57 -2.92
CA VAL A 54 -2.26 10.96 -2.61
C VAL A 54 -1.65 11.75 -3.77
N LEU A 55 -1.77 11.22 -4.99
CA LEU A 55 -1.29 11.88 -6.20
C LEU A 55 -1.97 13.24 -6.42
N LYS A 56 -3.26 13.35 -6.12
CA LYS A 56 -3.99 14.62 -6.21
C LYS A 56 -3.43 15.67 -5.26
N TYR A 57 -3.13 15.32 -4.01
CA TYR A 57 -2.51 16.26 -3.05
C TYR A 57 -1.13 16.72 -3.53
N ASP A 58 -0.31 15.82 -4.07
CA ASP A 58 1.00 16.17 -4.61
C ASP A 58 0.90 17.11 -5.82
N ILE A 59 -0.02 16.83 -6.76
CA ILE A 59 -0.28 17.70 -7.92
C ILE A 59 -0.74 19.10 -7.46
N GLN A 60 -1.64 19.17 -6.48
CA GLN A 60 -2.12 20.45 -5.95
C GLN A 60 -1.02 21.24 -5.25
N ALA A 61 -0.14 20.56 -4.52
CA ALA A 61 1.02 21.19 -3.89
C ALA A 61 1.98 21.79 -4.94
N LEU A 62 2.30 21.03 -5.98
CA LEU A 62 3.15 21.49 -7.08
C LEU A 62 2.55 22.71 -7.80
N LEU A 63 1.25 22.65 -8.12
CA LEU A 63 0.54 23.78 -8.76
C LEU A 63 0.57 25.03 -7.89
N LYS A 64 0.38 24.88 -6.56
CA LYS A 64 0.43 26.00 -5.63
C LYS A 64 1.84 26.62 -5.55
N GLU A 65 2.87 25.80 -5.49
CA GLU A 65 4.26 26.25 -5.48
C GLU A 65 4.60 27.05 -6.75
N ARG A 66 4.20 26.54 -7.93
CA ARG A 66 4.41 27.23 -9.21
C ARG A 66 3.61 28.51 -9.35
N ALA A 67 2.39 28.57 -8.82
CA ALA A 67 1.61 29.82 -8.83
C ALA A 67 2.30 30.95 -8.05
N VAL A 68 3.02 30.62 -6.97
CA VAL A 68 3.82 31.59 -6.21
C VAL A 68 5.04 32.07 -7.01
N GLU A 69 5.71 31.17 -7.73
CA GLU A 69 6.90 31.48 -8.53
C GLU A 69 6.60 32.41 -9.73
N TYR A 70 5.47 32.21 -10.41
CA TYR A 70 5.08 33.00 -11.59
C TYR A 70 4.24 34.26 -11.25
N GLY A 71 3.86 34.45 -9.99
CA GLY A 71 3.04 35.58 -9.49
C GLY A 71 1.54 35.33 -9.60
N GLU A 72 0.79 35.64 -8.54
CA GLU A 72 -0.68 35.55 -8.54
C GLU A 72 -1.27 36.53 -9.57
N GLY A 73 -1.83 36.00 -10.67
CA GLY A 73 -2.57 36.80 -11.65
C GLY A 73 -2.10 36.73 -13.10
N THR A 74 -1.14 35.85 -13.47
CA THR A 74 -0.95 35.53 -14.88
C THR A 74 -2.16 34.74 -15.39
N GLU A 75 -3.08 35.43 -16.08
CA GLU A 75 -4.14 34.78 -16.85
C GLU A 75 -3.49 33.94 -17.95
N HIS A 76 -3.27 32.65 -17.67
CA HIS A 76 -2.96 31.69 -18.72
C HIS A 76 -4.23 31.52 -19.53
N GLY A 77 -4.23 32.04 -20.77
CA GLY A 77 -5.27 31.76 -21.75
C GLY A 77 -5.47 30.24 -21.93
N PRO A 78 -6.57 29.80 -22.57
CA PRO A 78 -6.87 28.37 -22.67
C PRO A 78 -5.69 27.61 -23.26
N GLU A 79 -5.03 26.80 -22.42
CA GLU A 79 -3.84 26.08 -22.79
C GLU A 79 -4.19 25.06 -23.88
N VAL A 80 -3.50 25.16 -25.03
CA VAL A 80 -3.64 24.18 -26.10
C VAL A 80 -2.80 22.96 -25.74
N LEU A 81 -3.48 21.95 -25.18
CA LEU A 81 -2.86 20.68 -24.84
C LEU A 81 -2.52 19.88 -26.12
N PRO A 82 -1.43 19.10 -26.11
CA PRO A 82 -1.09 18.20 -27.23
C PRO A 82 -2.22 17.21 -27.50
N GLU A 83 -2.29 16.65 -28.70
CA GLU A 83 -3.28 15.61 -29.02
C GLU A 83 -2.94 14.29 -28.29
N GLU A 84 -3.96 13.60 -27.78
CA GLU A 84 -3.77 12.28 -27.16
C GLU A 84 -3.18 11.29 -28.18
N GLY A 85 -2.13 10.58 -27.79
CA GLY A 85 -1.36 9.69 -28.65
C GLY A 85 -0.14 10.34 -29.31
N THR A 86 0.06 11.66 -29.18
CA THR A 86 1.26 12.34 -29.67
C THR A 86 2.41 12.29 -28.67
N GLU A 87 3.63 12.47 -29.16
CA GLU A 87 4.84 12.54 -28.35
C GLU A 87 5.15 14.00 -28.00
N THR A 88 5.58 14.26 -26.77
CA THR A 88 6.03 15.58 -26.34
C THR A 88 7.16 15.45 -25.30
N GLU A 89 7.87 16.54 -25.06
CA GLU A 89 8.86 16.61 -24.00
C GLU A 89 8.30 17.33 -22.77
N VAL A 90 8.68 16.83 -21.60
CA VAL A 90 8.23 17.34 -20.29
C VAL A 90 9.44 17.41 -19.36
N GLU A 91 9.59 18.53 -18.65
CA GLU A 91 10.56 18.66 -17.57
C GLU A 91 9.95 18.13 -16.27
N ILE A 92 10.65 17.22 -15.61
CA ILE A 92 10.21 16.58 -14.38
C ILE A 92 10.69 17.42 -13.20
N LEU A 93 9.74 17.86 -12.38
CA LEU A 93 9.97 18.86 -11.34
C LEU A 93 9.99 18.22 -9.96
N GLU A 94 9.13 17.23 -9.76
CA GLU A 94 8.99 16.56 -8.47
C GLU A 94 8.72 15.07 -8.66
N LEU A 95 9.08 14.26 -7.66
CA LEU A 95 8.59 12.90 -7.53
C LEU A 95 7.39 12.86 -6.58
N SER A 96 6.26 12.35 -7.06
CA SER A 96 5.07 12.12 -6.24
C SER A 96 5.29 11.03 -5.20
N SER A 97 4.43 11.03 -4.19
CA SER A 97 4.45 10.02 -3.12
C SER A 97 4.03 8.63 -3.62
N THR A 98 3.46 8.52 -4.82
CA THR A 98 3.17 7.25 -5.50
C THR A 98 4.35 6.73 -6.35
N GLY A 99 5.45 7.48 -6.41
CA GLY A 99 6.67 7.11 -7.14
C GLY A 99 6.66 7.45 -8.63
N ASP A 100 5.69 8.24 -9.10
CA ASP A 100 5.66 8.77 -10.46
C ASP A 100 6.21 10.20 -10.49
N GLY A 101 6.94 10.58 -11.54
CA GLY A 101 7.40 11.94 -11.75
C GLY A 101 6.24 12.87 -12.11
N LEU A 102 6.27 14.08 -11.56
CA LEU A 102 5.37 15.18 -11.86
C LEU A 102 6.15 16.21 -12.65
N GLY A 103 5.77 16.38 -13.91
CA GLY A 103 6.44 17.30 -14.81
C GLY A 103 5.49 18.30 -15.44
N MET A 104 6.05 19.37 -15.99
CA MET A 104 5.30 20.43 -16.66
C MET A 104 6.08 20.88 -17.89
N LYS A 105 5.37 21.48 -18.85
CA LYS A 105 6.01 22.20 -19.95
C LYS A 105 6.26 23.64 -19.52
N PRO A 106 7.29 24.32 -20.05
CA PRO A 106 7.49 25.74 -19.75
C PRO A 106 6.23 26.57 -20.03
N GLY A 107 5.78 27.35 -19.05
CA GLY A 107 4.60 28.22 -19.15
C GLY A 107 3.24 27.49 -19.17
N SER A 108 3.22 26.17 -18.98
CA SER A 108 2.02 25.35 -18.86
C SER A 108 1.53 25.33 -17.41
N ASN A 109 0.22 25.18 -17.21
CA ASN A 109 -0.35 24.85 -15.89
C ASN A 109 -0.77 23.38 -15.82
N GLN A 110 -0.45 22.59 -16.84
CA GLN A 110 -0.80 21.20 -16.97
C GLN A 110 0.28 20.30 -16.36
N VAL A 111 -0.07 19.54 -15.31
CA VAL A 111 0.85 18.56 -14.71
C VAL A 111 0.77 17.25 -15.47
N TYR A 112 1.92 16.74 -15.91
CA TYR A 112 2.10 15.44 -16.55
C TYR A 112 2.60 14.44 -15.50
N VAL A 113 1.93 13.31 -15.39
CA VAL A 113 2.33 12.20 -14.52
C VAL A 113 3.06 11.16 -15.36
N VAL A 114 4.35 10.99 -15.07
CA VAL A 114 5.30 10.24 -15.90
C VAL A 114 6.08 9.27 -15.03
N SER A 115 5.86 7.98 -15.22
CA SER A 115 6.59 6.94 -14.49
C SER A 115 8.07 6.87 -14.89
N PHE A 116 8.90 6.29 -14.01
CA PHE A 116 10.33 6.00 -14.28
C PHE A 116 11.20 7.23 -14.56
N THR A 117 10.80 8.36 -14.01
CA THR A 117 11.51 9.63 -14.08
C THR A 117 11.77 10.18 -12.69
N VAL A 118 12.76 11.08 -12.58
CA VAL A 118 13.14 11.75 -11.32
C VAL A 118 13.26 13.27 -11.53
N PRO A 119 13.15 14.08 -10.47
CA PRO A 119 13.31 15.54 -10.57
C PRO A 119 14.58 15.94 -11.30
N GLY A 120 14.47 16.86 -12.25
CA GLY A 120 15.55 17.32 -13.11
C GLY A 120 15.67 16.57 -14.45
N ASP A 121 14.95 15.46 -14.64
CA ASP A 121 14.87 14.79 -15.94
C ASP A 121 14.10 15.66 -16.95
N THR A 122 14.53 15.65 -18.21
CA THR A 122 13.64 15.95 -19.35
C THR A 122 13.32 14.64 -20.04
N ALA A 123 12.03 14.31 -20.10
CA ALA A 123 11.54 13.04 -20.63
C ALA A 123 10.73 13.25 -21.91
N LYS A 124 10.99 12.40 -22.90
CA LYS A 124 10.08 12.19 -24.03
C LYS A 124 8.96 11.26 -23.58
N VAL A 125 7.73 11.70 -23.76
CA VAL A 125 6.53 10.99 -23.30
C VAL A 125 5.48 10.92 -24.39
N LYS A 126 4.65 9.87 -24.38
CA LYS A 126 3.46 9.77 -25.20
C LYS A 126 2.25 10.16 -24.38
N VAL A 127 1.52 11.18 -24.82
CA VAL A 127 0.29 11.62 -24.14
C VAL A 127 -0.72 10.49 -24.22
N PHE A 128 -1.18 9.99 -23.07
CA PHE A 128 -2.19 8.93 -23.02
C PHE A 128 -3.58 9.53 -22.83
N ARG A 129 -3.74 10.41 -21.84
CA ARG A 129 -5.06 10.98 -21.51
C ARG A 129 -4.97 12.31 -20.75
N HIS A 130 -5.81 13.26 -21.13
CA HIS A 130 -6.02 14.49 -20.35
C HIS A 130 -7.17 14.36 -19.36
N LEU A 131 -6.89 14.76 -18.12
CA LEU A 131 -7.84 14.86 -17.01
C LEU A 131 -8.05 16.35 -16.71
N ARG A 132 -8.74 17.02 -17.63
CA ARG A 132 -8.85 18.49 -17.66
C ARG A 132 -9.41 19.12 -16.39
N ARG A 133 -10.28 18.43 -15.65
CA ARG A 133 -10.85 18.91 -14.38
C ARG A 133 -9.84 18.91 -13.22
N GLU A 134 -8.81 18.07 -13.33
CA GLU A 134 -7.81 17.85 -12.30
C GLU A 134 -6.48 18.51 -12.70
N THR A 135 -6.47 19.24 -13.83
CA THR A 135 -5.27 19.85 -14.44
C THR A 135 -4.12 18.85 -14.55
N GLN A 136 -4.47 17.59 -14.86
CA GLN A 136 -3.55 16.44 -14.90
C GLN A 136 -3.56 15.75 -16.28
N THR A 137 -2.41 15.28 -16.73
CA THR A 137 -2.22 14.49 -17.96
C THR A 137 -1.48 13.22 -17.59
N LEU A 138 -2.04 12.08 -17.99
CA LEU A 138 -1.36 10.79 -17.89
C LEU A 138 -0.54 10.60 -19.17
N ALA A 139 0.74 10.25 -19.04
CA ALA A 139 1.62 10.02 -20.18
C ALA A 139 2.45 8.75 -19.99
N ASP A 140 2.61 8.00 -21.09
CA ASP A 140 3.49 6.84 -21.13
C ASP A 140 4.94 7.33 -21.30
N PHE A 141 5.84 6.84 -20.45
CA PHE A 141 7.28 7.08 -20.58
C PHE A 141 7.82 6.47 -21.89
N ILE A 142 8.64 7.22 -22.64
CA ILE A 142 9.38 6.70 -23.81
C ILE A 142 10.87 6.64 -23.50
N SER A 143 11.48 7.79 -23.21
CA SER A 143 12.93 7.89 -22.97
C SER A 143 13.29 9.17 -22.23
N ILE A 144 14.48 9.21 -21.65
CA ILE A 144 15.09 10.45 -21.15
C ILE A 144 15.87 11.12 -22.28
N THR A 145 15.62 12.40 -22.50
CA THR A 145 16.39 13.22 -23.46
C THR A 145 17.45 14.06 -22.77
N LYS A 146 17.24 14.42 -21.49
CA LYS A 146 18.25 15.03 -20.62
C LYS A 146 18.16 14.43 -19.22
N PRO A 147 19.17 13.68 -18.74
CA PRO A 147 19.12 13.06 -17.42
C PRO A 147 19.34 14.08 -16.30
N SER A 148 18.62 13.88 -15.20
CA SER A 148 18.89 14.51 -13.90
C SER A 148 20.25 14.09 -13.35
N PRO A 149 20.95 14.93 -12.57
CA PRO A 149 22.10 14.50 -11.78
C PRO A 149 21.80 13.35 -10.80
N LEU A 150 20.53 13.15 -10.42
CA LEU A 150 20.11 12.05 -9.55
C LEU A 150 19.98 10.71 -10.28
N ARG A 151 19.96 10.74 -11.62
CA ARG A 151 19.72 9.56 -12.46
C ARG A 151 21.04 8.98 -12.95
N ASP A 152 21.25 7.70 -12.69
CA ASP A 152 22.17 6.92 -13.53
C ASP A 152 21.67 5.48 -13.76
N ASP A 153 21.47 5.20 -15.04
CA ASP A 153 20.84 3.99 -15.56
C ASP A 153 21.75 2.76 -15.48
N ALA A 154 23.06 2.92 -15.24
CA ALA A 154 23.98 1.80 -15.02
C ALA A 154 23.66 1.02 -13.74
N ARG A 155 22.90 1.61 -12.79
CA ARG A 155 22.41 0.93 -11.58
C ARG A 155 21.21 0.00 -11.82
N ILE A 156 20.55 0.15 -12.97
CA ILE A 156 19.35 -0.62 -13.30
C ILE A 156 19.74 -2.09 -13.50
N SER A 157 19.34 -2.93 -12.55
CA SER A 157 19.66 -4.37 -12.57
C SER A 157 18.60 -5.20 -13.32
N CYS A 158 17.45 -4.61 -13.65
CA CYS A 158 16.35 -5.30 -14.32
C CYS A 158 16.15 -4.78 -15.75
N LYS A 159 16.29 -5.66 -16.74
CA LYS A 159 16.04 -5.33 -18.17
C LYS A 159 14.59 -4.90 -18.47
N TYR A 160 13.66 -5.19 -17.56
CA TYR A 160 12.24 -4.82 -17.65
C TYR A 160 11.88 -3.53 -16.90
N PHE A 161 12.86 -2.89 -16.26
CA PHE A 161 12.66 -1.55 -15.71
C PHE A 161 12.20 -0.60 -16.81
N ALA A 162 11.42 0.42 -16.45
CA ALA A 162 10.70 1.29 -17.38
C ALA A 162 9.52 0.66 -18.17
N SER A 163 9.22 -0.62 -17.96
CA SER A 163 8.03 -1.27 -18.54
C SER A 163 7.19 -2.00 -17.48
N CYS A 164 7.83 -2.77 -16.60
CA CYS A 164 7.17 -3.48 -15.51
C CYS A 164 6.66 -2.51 -14.43
N GLY A 165 5.46 -2.76 -13.90
CA GLY A 165 4.88 -1.95 -12.82
C GLY A 165 5.48 -2.16 -11.42
N GLY A 166 6.46 -3.04 -11.28
CA GLY A 166 6.97 -3.49 -9.97
C GLY A 166 7.92 -2.53 -9.26
N CYS A 167 8.91 -1.96 -9.98
CA CYS A 167 9.94 -1.09 -9.40
C CYS A 167 9.86 0.32 -10.02
N GLN A 168 10.17 1.34 -9.23
CA GLN A 168 10.13 2.75 -9.66
C GLN A 168 11.51 3.43 -9.61
N PHE A 169 12.44 2.96 -8.76
CA PHE A 169 13.61 3.75 -8.33
C PHE A 169 14.98 3.15 -8.69
N GLN A 170 15.08 2.16 -9.58
CA GLN A 170 16.35 1.47 -9.85
C GLN A 170 17.46 2.38 -10.42
N MET A 171 17.11 3.54 -10.97
CA MET A 171 18.05 4.53 -11.48
C MET A 171 18.61 5.47 -10.40
N LEU A 172 18.06 5.43 -9.18
CA LEU A 172 18.46 6.28 -8.06
C LEU A 172 19.50 5.58 -7.17
N GLU A 173 20.42 6.36 -6.60
CA GLU A 173 21.23 5.90 -5.48
C GLU A 173 20.37 5.56 -4.27
N TYR A 174 20.76 4.51 -3.54
CA TYR A 174 19.97 4.01 -2.43
C TYR A 174 19.69 5.06 -1.33
N PRO A 175 20.66 5.90 -0.90
CA PRO A 175 20.38 6.97 0.06
C PRO A 175 19.31 7.95 -0.41
N GLU A 176 19.23 8.23 -1.72
CA GLU A 176 18.18 9.09 -2.28
C GLU A 176 16.80 8.42 -2.20
N GLN A 177 16.73 7.09 -2.39
CA GLN A 177 15.48 6.34 -2.17
C GLN A 177 14.99 6.48 -0.71
N LEU A 178 15.90 6.43 0.26
CA LEU A 178 15.56 6.58 1.69
C LEU A 178 15.06 7.98 2.03
N LYS A 179 15.70 9.03 1.46
CA LYS A 179 15.24 10.42 1.59
C LYS A 179 13.85 10.61 0.99
N LEU A 180 13.59 10.04 -0.18
CA LEU A 180 12.27 10.08 -0.82
C LEU A 180 11.21 9.39 0.04
N LYS A 181 11.51 8.22 0.61
CA LYS A 181 10.59 7.51 1.51
C LYS A 181 10.31 8.28 2.79
N LYS A 182 11.31 8.97 3.36
CA LYS A 182 11.11 9.86 4.51
C LYS A 182 10.11 10.97 4.16
N ARG A 183 10.29 11.60 3.00
CA ARG A 183 9.41 12.65 2.49
C ARG A 183 7.97 12.17 2.25
N ILE A 184 7.77 10.90 1.89
CA ILE A 184 6.43 10.29 1.78
C ILE A 184 5.72 10.28 3.15
N VAL A 185 6.42 9.92 4.22
CA VAL A 185 5.87 9.94 5.59
C VAL A 185 5.57 11.38 6.03
N GLU A 186 6.49 12.32 5.77
CA GLU A 186 6.28 13.75 6.09
C GLU A 186 5.03 14.30 5.39
N LYS A 187 4.87 14.03 4.09
CA LYS A 187 3.68 14.43 3.32
C LYS A 187 2.42 13.75 3.81
N ALA A 188 2.50 12.48 4.22
CA ALA A 188 1.35 11.77 4.76
C ALA A 188 0.81 12.45 6.02
N PHE A 189 1.67 12.74 6.99
CA PHE A 189 1.25 13.45 8.20
C PHE A 189 0.82 14.88 7.94
N LYS A 190 1.48 15.60 7.02
CA LYS A 190 1.06 16.95 6.62
C LYS A 190 -0.34 16.99 6.02
N ASN A 191 -0.68 16.03 5.15
CA ASN A 191 -1.88 16.12 4.31
C ASN A 191 -3.07 15.31 4.85
N PHE A 192 -2.84 14.28 5.66
CA PHE A 192 -3.89 13.32 6.07
C PHE A 192 -4.15 13.28 7.58
N SER A 193 -3.23 13.78 8.42
CA SER A 193 -3.42 13.71 9.87
C SER A 193 -4.46 14.69 10.41
N ASN A 194 -4.71 15.80 9.71
CA ASN A 194 -5.51 16.93 10.20
C ASN A 194 -5.03 17.42 11.60
N LEU A 195 -3.71 17.42 11.82
CA LEU A 195 -3.06 17.93 13.03
C LEU A 195 -2.38 19.27 12.74
N ASP A 196 -2.20 20.07 13.79
CA ASP A 196 -1.31 21.22 13.73
C ASP A 196 0.13 20.74 13.48
N PRO A 197 0.86 21.28 12.49
CA PRO A 197 2.25 20.88 12.22
C PRO A 197 3.17 20.98 13.44
N ASN A 198 2.89 21.88 14.39
CA ASN A 198 3.71 22.08 15.59
C ASN A 198 3.61 20.93 16.60
N ILE A 199 2.56 20.10 16.54
CA ILE A 199 2.40 18.93 17.41
C ILE A 199 2.81 17.62 16.74
N VAL A 200 3.19 17.67 15.46
CA VAL A 200 3.73 16.51 14.74
C VAL A 200 5.25 16.56 14.87
N PRO A 201 5.89 15.57 15.52
CA PRO A 201 7.33 15.54 15.65
C PRO A 201 8.00 15.37 14.29
N ALA A 202 9.25 15.82 14.18
CA ALA A 202 10.04 15.60 12.98
C ALA A 202 10.15 14.10 12.67
N VAL A 203 9.90 13.74 11.41
CA VAL A 203 10.06 12.36 10.94
C VAL A 203 11.54 12.00 11.00
N GLN A 204 11.84 10.86 11.60
CA GLN A 204 13.20 10.32 11.69
C GLN A 204 13.66 9.78 10.33
N ASP A 205 14.96 9.56 10.16
CA ASP A 205 15.48 9.01 8.92
C ASP A 205 14.95 7.59 8.66
N THR A 206 14.60 7.32 7.39
CA THR A 206 14.11 6.02 6.96
C THR A 206 15.19 4.97 7.18
N MET A 207 14.85 3.88 7.88
CA MET A 207 15.76 2.74 8.00
C MET A 207 15.78 1.92 6.71
N GLY A 208 16.99 1.72 6.18
CA GLY A 208 17.21 0.93 4.98
C GLY A 208 17.10 -0.57 5.21
N SER A 209 16.78 -1.28 4.14
CA SER A 209 16.90 -2.73 4.05
C SER A 209 18.37 -3.14 3.97
N PRO A 210 18.80 -4.20 4.67
CA PRO A 210 20.14 -4.76 4.49
C PRO A 210 20.39 -5.24 3.06
N LEU A 211 19.36 -5.71 2.35
CA LEU A 211 19.43 -6.12 0.95
C LEU A 211 18.55 -5.24 0.07
N GLN A 212 19.13 -4.71 -1.02
CA GLN A 212 18.42 -3.88 -2.00
C GLN A 212 17.86 -4.67 -3.20
N TYR A 213 18.39 -5.87 -3.41
CA TYR A 213 18.00 -6.88 -4.39
C TYR A 213 18.04 -8.24 -3.71
N ASN A 214 17.47 -9.28 -4.34
CA ASN A 214 17.39 -10.63 -3.77
C ASN A 214 16.75 -10.70 -2.36
N TYR A 215 15.85 -9.77 -2.03
CA TYR A 215 15.21 -9.70 -0.71
C TYR A 215 13.82 -10.34 -0.68
N ARG A 216 13.15 -10.44 -1.84
CA ARG A 216 11.72 -10.70 -1.92
C ARG A 216 11.43 -12.20 -1.89
N THR A 217 10.89 -12.68 -0.78
CA THR A 217 10.61 -14.10 -0.51
C THR A 217 9.33 -14.61 -1.15
N LYS A 218 8.50 -13.73 -1.75
CA LYS A 218 7.28 -14.09 -2.46
C LYS A 218 7.12 -13.31 -3.76
N LEU A 219 6.99 -14.05 -4.86
CA LEU A 219 6.56 -13.53 -6.16
C LEU A 219 5.28 -14.23 -6.61
N THR A 220 4.48 -13.51 -7.39
CA THR A 220 3.20 -14.02 -7.94
C THR A 220 3.09 -13.68 -9.42
N PRO A 221 3.98 -14.21 -10.28
CA PRO A 221 3.84 -14.04 -11.71
C PRO A 221 2.51 -14.64 -12.18
N HIS A 222 1.94 -14.06 -13.22
CA HIS A 222 0.64 -14.43 -13.75
C HIS A 222 0.66 -14.40 -15.27
N PHE A 223 -0.35 -15.01 -15.87
CA PHE A 223 -0.57 -14.99 -17.31
C PHE A 223 -2.05 -14.73 -17.60
N ASP A 224 -2.31 -14.06 -18.71
CA ASP A 224 -3.67 -13.75 -19.15
C ASP A 224 -4.38 -14.99 -19.71
N GLY A 225 -5.72 -14.95 -19.78
CA GLY A 225 -6.48 -15.99 -20.45
C GLY A 225 -6.20 -16.06 -21.95
N PRO A 226 -6.52 -17.19 -22.61
CA PRO A 226 -6.28 -17.33 -24.04
C PRO A 226 -7.07 -16.28 -24.84
N PRO A 227 -6.59 -15.88 -26.03
CA PRO A 227 -7.29 -14.91 -26.87
C PRO A 227 -8.77 -15.28 -27.07
N GLY A 228 -9.65 -14.30 -26.93
CA GLY A 228 -11.11 -14.52 -27.00
C GLY A 228 -11.76 -15.00 -25.70
N PHE A 229 -10.99 -15.34 -24.67
CA PHE A 229 -11.53 -15.62 -23.33
C PHE A 229 -12.23 -14.37 -22.77
N ARG A 230 -13.53 -14.49 -22.52
CA ARG A 230 -14.34 -13.48 -21.83
C ARG A 230 -15.02 -14.12 -20.63
N PRO A 231 -14.75 -13.66 -19.40
CA PRO A 231 -15.50 -14.11 -18.23
C PRO A 231 -16.99 -13.79 -18.42
N SER A 232 -17.81 -14.81 -18.63
CA SER A 232 -19.26 -14.67 -18.64
C SER A 232 -19.76 -14.47 -17.21
N LYS A 233 -20.56 -13.43 -17.00
CA LYS A 233 -21.25 -13.21 -15.71
C LYS A 233 -22.51 -14.07 -15.55
N ARG A 234 -22.97 -14.77 -16.60
CA ARG A 234 -24.27 -15.45 -16.65
C ARG A 234 -24.27 -16.80 -17.39
N GLY A 235 -23.13 -17.47 -17.58
CA GLY A 235 -23.09 -18.76 -18.29
C GLY A 235 -21.79 -19.54 -18.13
N LYS A 236 -21.75 -20.77 -18.68
CA LYS A 236 -20.52 -21.59 -18.78
C LYS A 236 -19.56 -20.91 -19.75
N ASN A 237 -18.37 -20.54 -19.28
CA ASN A 237 -17.33 -19.98 -20.15
C ASN A 237 -16.93 -21.02 -21.20
N PRO A 238 -16.78 -20.63 -22.49
CA PRO A 238 -16.24 -21.53 -23.49
C PRO A 238 -14.84 -21.99 -23.06
N ARG A 239 -14.57 -23.29 -23.17
CA ARG A 239 -13.26 -23.89 -22.91
C ARG A 239 -12.36 -23.61 -24.11
N ILE A 240 -11.68 -22.49 -24.10
CA ILE A 240 -10.70 -22.12 -25.13
C ILE A 240 -9.34 -22.63 -24.64
N PRO A 241 -8.68 -23.57 -25.35
CA PRO A 241 -7.32 -23.98 -25.01
C PRO A 241 -6.32 -22.89 -25.42
N PHE A 242 -5.14 -22.90 -24.81
CA PHE A 242 -4.01 -22.11 -25.28
C PHE A 242 -3.37 -22.81 -26.50
N GLU A 243 -3.09 -22.06 -27.56
CA GLU A 243 -2.38 -22.56 -28.76
C GLU A 243 -0.85 -22.61 -28.56
N LYS A 244 -0.33 -21.74 -27.69
CA LYS A 244 1.08 -21.67 -27.29
C LYS A 244 1.18 -21.25 -25.82
N CYS A 245 2.34 -21.47 -25.21
CA CYS A 245 2.62 -20.97 -23.87
C CYS A 245 2.36 -19.45 -23.83
N PRO A 246 1.54 -18.94 -22.88
CA PRO A 246 1.29 -17.51 -22.77
C PRO A 246 2.49 -16.77 -22.21
N ASP A 247 2.50 -15.44 -22.38
CA ASP A 247 3.43 -14.55 -21.68
C ASP A 247 3.20 -14.70 -20.16
N ILE A 248 4.27 -14.96 -19.40
CA ILE A 248 4.21 -15.15 -17.94
C ILE A 248 5.07 -14.10 -17.26
N GLY A 249 4.49 -13.36 -16.32
CA GLY A 249 5.26 -12.39 -15.55
C GLY A 249 4.38 -11.43 -14.78
N PHE A 250 4.64 -10.13 -14.95
CA PHE A 250 3.98 -9.07 -14.18
C PHE A 250 3.30 -8.06 -15.09
N MET A 251 2.40 -7.27 -14.52
CA MET A 251 1.66 -6.26 -15.27
C MET A 251 2.60 -5.16 -15.79
N GLN A 252 2.41 -4.81 -17.06
CA GLN A 252 3.00 -3.61 -17.64
C GLN A 252 2.45 -2.36 -16.93
N LYS A 253 3.31 -1.39 -16.59
CA LYS A 253 2.90 -0.13 -15.96
C LYS A 253 1.90 0.59 -16.88
N GLY A 254 0.78 1.03 -16.28
CA GLY A 254 -0.29 1.74 -16.98
C GLY A 254 -1.20 0.87 -17.87
N ARG A 255 -0.92 -0.43 -18.05
CA ARG A 255 -1.68 -1.29 -18.97
C ARG A 255 -2.18 -2.56 -18.29
N ARG A 256 -3.33 -3.05 -18.73
CA ARG A 256 -3.90 -4.34 -18.30
C ARG A 256 -3.35 -5.50 -19.16
N LYS A 257 -2.03 -5.61 -19.27
CA LYS A 257 -1.34 -6.62 -20.06
C LYS A 257 -0.17 -7.19 -19.26
N VAL A 258 -0.03 -8.51 -19.28
CA VAL A 258 1.14 -9.21 -18.73
C VAL A 258 2.37 -8.99 -19.62
N LEU A 259 3.52 -8.74 -19.00
CA LEU A 259 4.83 -8.80 -19.64
C LEU A 259 5.42 -10.19 -19.45
N ASP A 260 6.01 -10.73 -20.51
CA ASP A 260 6.79 -11.97 -20.45
C ASP A 260 8.14 -11.67 -19.78
N ILE A 261 8.31 -12.17 -18.55
CA ILE A 261 9.44 -11.87 -17.67
C ILE A 261 10.02 -13.20 -17.21
N GLU A 262 11.29 -13.48 -17.55
CA GLU A 262 11.94 -14.73 -17.15
C GLU A 262 12.55 -14.69 -15.75
N ASP A 263 12.89 -13.49 -15.27
CA ASP A 263 13.58 -13.30 -14.00
C ASP A 263 13.23 -11.96 -13.34
N CYS A 264 13.32 -11.93 -12.01
CA CYS A 264 13.02 -10.75 -11.20
C CYS A 264 14.13 -10.54 -10.16
N PRO A 265 15.08 -9.61 -10.38
CA PRO A 265 16.26 -9.43 -9.52
C PRO A 265 15.98 -9.05 -8.05
N ILE A 266 14.77 -8.59 -7.74
CA ILE A 266 14.38 -8.34 -6.35
C ILE A 266 13.95 -9.62 -5.62
N GLY A 267 13.57 -10.68 -6.34
CA GLY A 267 13.25 -12.00 -5.78
C GLY A 267 14.49 -12.68 -5.22
N THR A 268 14.38 -13.40 -4.11
CA THR A 268 15.51 -14.19 -3.59
C THR A 268 15.99 -15.21 -4.63
N ASN A 269 17.24 -15.67 -4.51
CA ASN A 269 17.78 -16.67 -5.44
C ASN A 269 16.92 -17.95 -5.48
N ALA A 270 16.39 -18.41 -4.34
CA ALA A 270 15.49 -19.56 -4.30
C ALA A 270 14.20 -19.29 -5.10
N VAL A 271 13.59 -18.11 -4.93
CA VAL A 271 12.39 -17.70 -5.68
C VAL A 271 12.67 -17.57 -7.17
N ARG A 272 13.83 -17.02 -7.56
CA ARG A 272 14.25 -16.89 -8.97
C ARG A 272 14.47 -18.24 -9.63
N LEU A 273 15.11 -19.18 -8.93
CA LEU A 273 15.22 -20.58 -9.37
C LEU A 273 13.84 -21.25 -9.50
N GLY A 274 12.94 -20.98 -8.56
CA GLY A 274 11.54 -21.42 -8.65
C GLY A 274 10.81 -20.84 -9.86
N MET A 275 11.06 -19.57 -10.19
CA MET A 275 10.50 -18.93 -11.39
C MET A 275 10.96 -19.63 -12.66
N ALA A 276 12.27 -19.90 -12.79
CA ALA A 276 12.82 -20.65 -13.92
C ALA A 276 12.17 -22.05 -14.05
N ARG A 277 12.09 -22.79 -12.94
CA ARG A 277 11.42 -24.10 -12.89
C ARG A 277 9.97 -24.05 -13.36
N GLU A 278 9.21 -23.05 -12.90
CA GLU A 278 7.79 -22.92 -13.27
C GLU A 278 7.61 -22.49 -14.73
N LEU A 279 8.52 -21.68 -15.28
CA LEU A 279 8.51 -21.34 -16.70
C LEU A 279 8.76 -22.57 -17.57
N GLU A 280 9.75 -23.41 -17.23
CA GLU A 280 10.01 -24.68 -17.91
C GLU A 280 8.81 -25.63 -17.84
N ARG A 281 8.16 -25.72 -16.66
CA ARG A 281 6.92 -26.50 -16.50
C ARG A 281 5.82 -25.97 -17.40
N MET A 282 5.61 -24.66 -17.42
CA MET A 282 4.56 -24.03 -18.22
C MET A 282 4.78 -24.23 -19.73
N GLN A 283 6.01 -24.29 -20.22
CA GLN A 283 6.27 -24.64 -21.64
C GLN A 283 5.72 -26.02 -22.02
N LYS A 284 5.59 -26.95 -21.07
CA LYS A 284 5.08 -28.31 -21.28
C LYS A 284 3.59 -28.42 -20.94
N GLU A 285 3.14 -27.68 -19.93
CA GLU A 285 1.83 -27.88 -19.30
C GLU A 285 0.81 -26.77 -19.58
N PHE A 286 1.13 -25.74 -20.36
CA PHE A 286 0.21 -24.62 -20.64
C PHE A 286 -1.15 -25.08 -21.20
N ALA A 287 -1.19 -26.19 -21.94
CA ALA A 287 -2.40 -26.77 -22.50
C ALA A 287 -3.42 -27.24 -21.43
N ASN A 288 -2.97 -27.46 -20.18
CA ASN A 288 -3.84 -27.82 -19.06
C ASN A 288 -4.67 -26.63 -18.55
N TYR A 289 -4.37 -25.41 -18.99
CA TYR A 289 -5.07 -24.21 -18.58
C TYR A 289 -6.10 -23.77 -19.64
N GLN A 290 -7.20 -23.19 -19.18
CA GLN A 290 -8.29 -22.65 -20.01
C GLN A 290 -8.66 -21.21 -19.62
N ARG A 291 -7.90 -20.65 -18.68
CA ARG A 291 -8.05 -19.30 -18.13
C ARG A 291 -6.69 -18.82 -17.66
N GLY A 292 -6.54 -17.51 -17.53
CA GLY A 292 -5.37 -16.93 -16.87
C GLY A 292 -5.29 -17.39 -15.41
N ALA A 293 -4.07 -17.46 -14.89
CA ALA A 293 -3.82 -17.84 -13.52
C ALA A 293 -2.62 -17.08 -12.95
N THR A 294 -2.48 -17.17 -11.63
CA THR A 294 -1.32 -16.69 -10.88
C THR A 294 -0.54 -17.89 -10.37
N ILE A 295 0.76 -17.89 -10.60
CA ILE A 295 1.71 -18.87 -10.09
C ILE A 295 2.26 -18.32 -8.79
N LEU A 296 2.16 -19.07 -7.69
CA LEU A 296 2.78 -18.72 -6.43
C LEU A 296 4.24 -19.15 -6.45
N LEU A 297 5.15 -18.26 -6.06
CA LEU A 297 6.54 -18.58 -5.76
C LEU A 297 6.83 -18.08 -4.34
N ARG A 298 7.02 -18.99 -3.39
CA ARG A 298 7.31 -18.65 -1.99
C ARG A 298 8.57 -19.35 -1.52
N GLU A 299 9.51 -18.59 -0.95
CA GLU A 299 10.68 -19.15 -0.31
C GLU A 299 10.27 -20.00 0.91
N ASN A 300 10.95 -21.13 1.06
CA ASN A 300 10.97 -21.92 2.27
C ASN A 300 12.43 -22.09 2.71
N THR A 301 12.70 -21.87 4.00
CA THR A 301 14.05 -22.04 4.55
C THR A 301 14.08 -23.21 5.53
N LYS A 302 15.00 -24.16 5.34
CA LYS A 302 15.37 -25.17 6.34
C LYS A 302 16.74 -24.81 6.91
N ARG A 303 16.81 -24.48 8.20
CA ARG A 303 18.08 -24.21 8.91
C ARG A 303 18.63 -25.50 9.53
N VAL A 304 19.87 -25.84 9.22
CA VAL A 304 20.56 -27.04 9.75
C VAL A 304 21.95 -26.68 10.28
N PRO A 305 22.50 -27.45 11.24
CA PRO A 305 23.90 -27.32 11.64
C PRO A 305 24.86 -27.53 10.47
N LYS A 306 26.04 -26.88 10.49
CA LYS A 306 27.05 -27.00 9.41
C LYS A 306 27.57 -28.42 9.18
N ASP A 307 27.59 -29.23 10.23
CA ASP A 307 28.08 -30.61 10.21
C ASP A 307 27.01 -31.64 9.81
N SER A 308 25.79 -31.19 9.48
CA SER A 308 24.70 -32.07 9.09
C SER A 308 24.96 -32.76 7.75
N GLU A 309 24.47 -33.99 7.62
CA GLU A 309 24.65 -34.79 6.39
C GLU A 309 24.02 -34.11 5.16
N GLU A 310 22.95 -33.32 5.34
CA GLU A 310 22.33 -32.56 4.25
C GLU A 310 23.22 -31.45 3.69
N VAL A 311 24.22 -30.99 4.44
CA VAL A 311 25.22 -30.02 3.98
C VAL A 311 26.35 -30.73 3.24
N LYS A 312 26.77 -31.92 3.69
CA LYS A 312 27.87 -32.70 3.10
C LYS A 312 27.50 -33.32 1.74
N GLY A 313 26.23 -33.63 1.52
CA GLY A 313 25.73 -34.19 0.26
C GLY A 313 25.62 -33.17 -0.89
N GLU A 314 25.35 -33.68 -2.10
CA GLU A 314 25.01 -32.84 -3.25
C GLU A 314 23.76 -32.01 -2.97
N ALA A 315 23.74 -30.76 -3.45
CA ALA A 315 22.60 -29.88 -3.26
C ALA A 315 21.43 -30.35 -4.13
N GLU A 316 20.25 -30.43 -3.53
CA GLU A 316 19.01 -30.70 -4.26
C GLU A 316 18.81 -29.67 -5.39
N PRO A 317 18.29 -30.07 -6.57
CA PRO A 317 18.03 -29.14 -7.66
C PRO A 317 17.14 -27.97 -7.24
N TYR A 318 17.41 -26.79 -7.78
CA TYR A 318 16.68 -25.54 -7.48
C TYR A 318 16.69 -25.12 -6.00
N THR A 319 17.73 -25.51 -5.26
CA THR A 319 17.96 -25.04 -3.88
C THR A 319 19.18 -24.13 -3.78
N VAL A 320 19.19 -23.29 -2.76
CA VAL A 320 20.28 -22.37 -2.45
C VAL A 320 20.74 -22.63 -1.03
N ARG A 321 22.04 -22.81 -0.82
CA ARG A 321 22.64 -22.89 0.51
C ARG A 321 23.22 -21.52 0.89
N VAL A 322 22.89 -21.02 2.07
CA VAL A 322 23.45 -19.79 2.65
C VAL A 322 24.10 -20.16 3.97
N GLU A 323 25.41 -19.98 4.06
CA GLU A 323 26.15 -20.23 5.29
C GLU A 323 25.99 -19.07 6.27
N ASN A 324 25.65 -19.40 7.51
CA ASN A 324 25.66 -18.50 8.66
C ASN A 324 26.86 -18.86 9.58
N GLU A 325 26.93 -18.27 10.77
CA GLU A 325 28.02 -18.54 11.73
C GLU A 325 28.11 -20.04 12.09
N ASP A 326 27.02 -20.63 12.60
CA ASP A 326 26.98 -22.04 13.05
C ASP A 326 26.06 -22.94 12.22
N THR A 327 25.27 -22.35 11.32
CA THR A 327 24.21 -23.05 10.58
C THR A 327 24.31 -22.82 9.08
N VAL A 328 23.62 -23.64 8.31
CA VAL A 328 23.38 -23.46 6.88
C VAL A 328 21.88 -23.38 6.65
N ASP A 329 21.45 -22.33 5.96
CA ASP A 329 20.08 -22.17 5.49
C ASP A 329 19.96 -22.79 4.09
N ILE A 330 19.19 -23.88 3.98
CA ILE A 330 18.82 -24.51 2.73
C ILE A 330 17.49 -23.91 2.28
N LYS A 331 17.51 -23.10 1.23
CA LYS A 331 16.37 -22.36 0.70
C LYS A 331 15.83 -23.00 -0.56
N SER A 332 14.51 -23.16 -0.63
CA SER A 332 13.80 -23.70 -1.79
C SER A 332 12.57 -22.84 -2.13
N CYS A 333 11.93 -23.10 -3.28
CA CYS A 333 10.73 -22.39 -3.70
C CYS A 333 9.51 -23.32 -3.80
N ILE A 334 8.49 -22.98 -3.00
CA ILE A 334 7.22 -23.66 -2.88
C ILE A 334 6.17 -22.97 -3.75
N THR A 335 5.43 -23.77 -4.51
CA THR A 335 4.36 -23.31 -5.40
C THR A 335 2.97 -23.76 -4.97
N ASP A 336 2.88 -24.81 -4.13
CA ASP A 336 1.61 -25.18 -3.50
C ASP A 336 1.27 -24.17 -2.40
N SER A 337 0.20 -23.41 -2.64
CA SER A 337 -0.35 -22.42 -1.70
C SER A 337 -0.68 -22.95 -0.30
N LYS A 338 -0.89 -24.26 -0.15
CA LYS A 338 -1.25 -24.89 1.13
C LYS A 338 -0.06 -25.53 1.84
N ALA A 339 1.07 -25.71 1.14
CA ALA A 339 2.27 -26.25 1.75
C ALA A 339 2.78 -25.30 2.84
N THR A 340 3.36 -25.86 3.90
CA THR A 340 3.94 -25.05 4.98
C THR A 340 5.33 -24.57 4.58
N THR A 341 5.59 -23.31 4.82
CA THR A 341 6.89 -22.65 4.64
C THR A 341 7.42 -22.21 5.99
N THR A 342 8.74 -22.26 6.15
CA THR A 342 9.44 -21.84 7.35
C THR A 342 10.32 -20.62 7.05
N GLU A 343 10.25 -19.63 7.94
CA GLU A 343 11.00 -18.38 7.93
C GLU A 343 11.70 -18.20 9.28
N TYR A 344 12.87 -17.58 9.29
CA TYR A 344 13.63 -17.31 10.51
C TYR A 344 13.86 -15.81 10.69
N ILE A 345 13.62 -15.31 11.90
CA ILE A 345 13.87 -13.90 12.28
C ILE A 345 14.78 -13.93 13.51
N GLY A 346 16.09 -13.78 13.28
CA GLY A 346 17.07 -14.01 14.33
C GLY A 346 16.92 -15.43 14.92
N PRO A 347 16.67 -15.56 16.23
CA PRO A 347 16.44 -16.87 16.87
C PRO A 347 15.02 -17.41 16.67
N TYR A 348 14.08 -16.58 16.20
CA TYR A 348 12.68 -16.95 16.13
C TYR A 348 12.35 -17.72 14.86
N THR A 349 11.56 -18.79 14.99
CA THR A 349 11.10 -19.62 13.88
C THR A 349 9.61 -19.40 13.64
N PHE A 350 9.24 -19.13 12.38
CA PHE A 350 7.85 -18.95 11.96
C PHE A 350 7.50 -19.94 10.87
N THR A 351 6.35 -20.58 11.00
CA THR A 351 5.74 -21.43 9.98
C THR A 351 4.43 -20.81 9.53
N ASN A 352 4.15 -20.89 8.23
CA ASN A 352 2.94 -20.35 7.61
C ASN A 352 2.58 -21.14 6.34
N PRO A 353 1.31 -21.23 5.93
CA PRO A 353 0.96 -21.70 4.59
C PRO A 353 1.60 -20.78 3.53
N ALA A 354 2.16 -21.34 2.45
CA ALA A 354 2.87 -20.58 1.43
C ALA A 354 2.01 -19.46 0.79
N GLY A 355 0.70 -19.71 0.68
CA GLY A 355 -0.27 -18.77 0.14
C GLY A 355 -0.62 -17.62 1.08
N SER A 356 -0.45 -17.80 2.39
CA SER A 356 -0.81 -16.82 3.43
C SER A 356 0.10 -15.59 3.41
N PHE A 357 -0.26 -14.59 4.22
CA PHE A 357 0.56 -13.40 4.41
C PHE A 357 1.66 -13.67 5.44
N PHE A 358 2.88 -13.31 5.06
CA PHE A 358 4.01 -13.08 5.95
C PHE A 358 4.90 -12.05 5.26
N GLN A 359 5.72 -11.35 6.03
CA GLN A 359 6.56 -10.29 5.49
C GLN A 359 7.43 -10.81 4.33
N ASN A 360 7.52 -10.01 3.26
CA ASN A 360 8.14 -10.45 2.01
C ASN A 360 9.62 -10.08 1.92
N ASN A 361 10.16 -9.36 2.89
CA ASN A 361 11.57 -9.03 2.99
C ASN A 361 12.07 -9.47 4.36
N ASN A 362 12.67 -10.65 4.43
CA ASN A 362 13.17 -11.16 5.70
C ASN A 362 14.43 -10.43 6.17
N SER A 363 15.21 -9.88 5.24
CA SER A 363 16.51 -9.27 5.58
C SER A 363 16.36 -8.07 6.52
N ILE A 364 15.28 -7.29 6.38
CA ILE A 364 15.01 -6.12 7.24
C ILE A 364 14.33 -6.50 8.56
N LEU A 365 13.76 -7.71 8.70
CA LEU A 365 12.98 -8.06 9.89
C LEU A 365 13.77 -7.98 11.19
N PRO A 366 15.03 -8.44 11.30
CA PRO A 366 15.80 -8.31 12.53
C PRO A 366 16.02 -6.86 12.97
N SER A 367 16.34 -5.95 12.04
CA SER A 367 16.52 -4.52 12.38
C SER A 367 15.20 -3.83 12.68
N PHE A 368 14.14 -4.20 11.97
CA PHE A 368 12.78 -3.69 12.20
C PHE A 368 12.23 -4.12 13.57
N THR A 369 12.24 -5.42 13.88
CA THR A 369 11.75 -5.92 15.18
C THR A 369 12.67 -5.49 16.32
N GLY A 370 13.98 -5.35 16.08
CA GLY A 370 14.93 -4.74 17.02
C GLY A 370 14.53 -3.31 17.36
N TYR A 371 14.27 -2.46 16.38
CA TYR A 371 13.80 -1.10 16.63
C TYR A 371 12.49 -1.06 17.41
N VAL A 372 11.52 -1.91 17.05
CA VAL A 372 10.25 -2.01 17.79
C VAL A 372 10.52 -2.42 19.24
N ARG A 373 11.35 -3.45 19.46
CA ARG A 373 11.75 -3.90 20.80
C ARG A 373 12.39 -2.79 21.64
N ASP A 374 13.25 -1.99 21.02
CA ASP A 374 13.99 -0.93 21.70
C ASP A 374 13.11 0.30 22.05
N ASN A 375 11.97 0.47 21.37
CA ASN A 375 11.13 1.67 21.51
C ASN A 375 9.68 1.38 21.95
N ILE A 376 9.28 0.11 22.07
CA ILE A 376 7.92 -0.25 22.49
C ILE A 376 7.67 0.05 23.97
N LEU A 377 8.70 -0.07 24.81
CA LEU A 377 8.66 0.35 26.20
C LEU A 377 8.98 1.85 26.31
N PRO A 378 8.41 2.55 27.29
CA PRO A 378 8.73 3.95 27.51
C PRO A 378 10.20 4.13 27.93
N PRO A 379 10.79 5.32 27.71
CA PRO A 379 12.15 5.61 28.17
C PRO A 379 12.33 5.32 29.67
N ALA A 380 13.52 4.85 30.04
CA ALA A 380 13.86 4.56 31.42
C ALA A 380 13.67 5.81 32.32
N GLY A 381 13.18 5.61 33.54
CA GLY A 381 12.97 6.69 34.51
C GLY A 381 11.64 7.44 34.38
N THR A 382 10.78 7.05 33.42
CA THR A 382 9.42 7.62 33.29
C THR A 382 8.43 7.11 34.36
N GLY A 383 8.81 6.11 35.16
CA GLY A 383 7.94 5.50 36.18
C GLY A 383 6.80 4.66 35.61
N MET A 384 6.76 4.45 34.29
CA MET A 384 5.77 3.62 33.61
C MET A 384 6.26 2.16 33.53
N ASP A 385 5.51 1.24 34.13
CA ASP A 385 5.79 -0.20 34.11
C ASP A 385 4.81 -0.92 33.18
N ILE A 386 5.22 -1.15 31.93
CA ILE A 386 4.38 -1.85 30.93
C ILE A 386 4.63 -3.36 31.05
N LYS A 387 3.59 -4.08 31.45
CA LYS A 387 3.62 -5.54 31.68
C LYS A 387 2.92 -6.33 30.59
N TYR A 388 2.00 -5.71 29.85
CA TYR A 388 1.11 -6.40 28.95
C TYR A 388 1.20 -5.88 27.52
N LEU A 389 1.19 -6.80 26.56
CA LEU A 389 1.13 -6.51 25.13
C LEU A 389 -0.20 -6.99 24.56
N ILE A 390 -0.84 -6.14 23.77
CA ILE A 390 -1.92 -6.53 22.87
C ILE A 390 -1.44 -6.25 21.44
N ASP A 391 -1.36 -7.30 20.63
CA ASP A 391 -0.99 -7.27 19.22
C ASP A 391 -2.27 -7.40 18.39
N ALA A 392 -2.81 -6.27 17.93
CA ALA A 392 -4.02 -6.24 17.11
C ALA A 392 -3.66 -6.37 15.63
N TYR A 393 -4.42 -7.20 14.90
CA TYR A 393 -4.07 -7.66 13.55
C TYR A 393 -2.81 -8.51 13.55
N SER A 394 -2.67 -9.38 14.56
CA SER A 394 -1.42 -10.11 14.83
C SER A 394 -0.97 -11.04 13.71
N GLY A 395 -1.86 -11.40 12.77
CA GLY A 395 -1.60 -12.39 11.74
C GLY A 395 -1.09 -13.70 12.37
N SER A 396 0.11 -14.13 11.96
CA SER A 396 0.78 -15.33 12.49
C SER A 396 1.70 -15.06 13.68
N GLY A 397 1.52 -13.92 14.36
CA GLY A 397 2.11 -13.61 15.66
C GLY A 397 3.51 -12.99 15.60
N LEU A 398 3.84 -12.23 14.55
CA LEU A 398 5.17 -11.63 14.39
C LEU A 398 5.59 -10.82 15.63
N PHE A 399 4.79 -9.82 16.02
CA PHE A 399 5.12 -8.96 17.16
C PHE A 399 4.89 -9.70 18.47
N THR A 400 3.77 -10.41 18.61
CA THR A 400 3.49 -11.21 19.81
C THR A 400 4.67 -12.10 20.18
N VAL A 401 5.21 -12.88 19.24
CA VAL A 401 6.34 -13.80 19.49
C VAL A 401 7.65 -13.05 19.68
N THR A 402 8.02 -12.13 18.78
CA THR A 402 9.34 -11.46 18.85
C THR A 402 9.49 -10.52 20.05
N LEU A 403 8.38 -10.05 20.62
CA LEU A 403 8.38 -9.13 21.75
C LEU A 403 7.97 -9.79 23.08
N ALA A 404 7.46 -11.03 23.08
CA ALA A 404 6.98 -11.74 24.28
C ALA A 404 7.95 -11.71 25.47
N SER A 405 9.25 -11.71 25.21
CA SER A 405 10.28 -11.66 26.24
C SER A 405 10.25 -10.38 27.10
N LEU A 406 9.67 -9.29 26.60
CA LEU A 406 9.59 -7.99 27.28
C LEU A 406 8.39 -7.88 28.22
N PHE A 407 7.39 -8.74 28.05
CA PHE A 407 6.10 -8.64 28.73
C PHE A 407 5.87 -9.86 29.63
N GLN A 408 5.04 -9.68 30.64
CA GLN A 408 4.54 -10.77 31.47
C GLN A 408 3.57 -11.63 30.66
N HIS A 409 2.61 -10.99 29.98
CA HIS A 409 1.65 -11.65 29.12
C HIS A 409 1.40 -10.86 27.83
N SER A 410 1.24 -11.58 26.73
CA SER A 410 0.94 -11.03 25.41
C SER A 410 -0.31 -11.68 24.83
N ILE A 411 -1.18 -10.88 24.21
CA ILE A 411 -2.34 -11.38 23.45
C ILE A 411 -2.23 -10.91 21.99
N GLY A 412 -2.23 -11.86 21.06
CA GLY A 412 -2.39 -11.60 19.63
C GLY A 412 -3.83 -11.82 19.18
N ILE A 413 -4.40 -10.87 18.44
CA ILE A 413 -5.78 -10.97 17.95
C ILE A 413 -5.85 -10.67 16.46
N ASP A 414 -6.54 -11.52 15.72
CA ASP A 414 -6.78 -11.40 14.29
C ASP A 414 -8.14 -12.01 13.93
N ILE A 415 -8.75 -11.54 12.85
CA ILE A 415 -10.02 -12.10 12.37
C ILE A 415 -9.83 -13.45 11.67
N ALA A 416 -8.64 -13.72 11.14
CA ALA A 416 -8.32 -14.95 10.42
C ALA A 416 -7.96 -16.09 11.39
N ALA A 417 -8.91 -16.97 11.65
CA ALA A 417 -8.73 -18.13 12.52
C ALA A 417 -7.53 -19.02 12.13
N ASP A 418 -7.30 -19.20 10.81
CA ASP A 418 -6.14 -19.96 10.31
C ASP A 418 -4.82 -19.28 10.70
N SER A 419 -4.73 -17.94 10.59
CA SER A 419 -3.54 -17.19 11.00
C SER A 419 -3.29 -17.32 12.50
N ILE A 420 -4.35 -17.28 13.31
CA ILE A 420 -4.28 -17.48 14.76
C ILE A 420 -3.81 -18.88 15.14
N ALA A 421 -4.27 -19.92 14.44
CA ALA A 421 -3.78 -21.28 14.65
C ALA A 421 -2.27 -21.40 14.37
N TYR A 422 -1.79 -20.72 13.33
CA TYR A 422 -0.35 -20.63 13.05
C TYR A 422 0.39 -19.74 14.06
N ALA A 423 -0.23 -18.69 14.58
CA ALA A 423 0.34 -17.86 15.63
C ALA A 423 0.60 -18.66 16.93
N SER A 424 -0.39 -19.44 17.37
CA SER A 424 -0.23 -20.36 18.51
C SER A 424 0.86 -21.41 18.24
N ARG A 425 0.91 -21.98 17.03
CA ARG A 425 1.98 -22.90 16.64
C ARG A 425 3.35 -22.23 16.67
N ASN A 426 3.46 -21.01 16.17
CA ASN A 426 4.71 -20.26 16.14
C ASN A 426 5.17 -19.92 17.56
N ALA A 427 4.27 -19.52 18.46
CA ALA A 427 4.63 -19.35 19.87
C ALA A 427 5.18 -20.65 20.49
N ALA A 428 4.51 -21.79 20.27
CA ALA A 428 4.98 -23.08 20.76
C ALA A 428 6.35 -23.49 20.17
N LEU A 429 6.58 -23.26 18.87
CA LEU A 429 7.88 -23.49 18.21
C LEU A 429 9.01 -22.66 18.81
N ASN A 430 8.69 -21.52 19.43
CA ASN A 430 9.63 -20.64 20.09
C ASN A 430 9.64 -20.80 21.62
N GLY A 431 9.09 -21.92 22.13
CA GLY A 431 9.11 -22.24 23.56
C GLY A 431 8.20 -21.35 24.42
N MET A 432 7.18 -20.72 23.84
CA MET A 432 6.22 -19.87 24.55
C MET A 432 4.92 -20.64 24.77
N GLY A 433 4.56 -20.84 26.04
CA GLY A 433 3.28 -21.44 26.44
C GLY A 433 2.12 -20.45 26.40
N GLU A 434 0.90 -20.98 26.55
CA GLU A 434 -0.34 -20.17 26.61
C GLU A 434 -0.42 -19.27 27.85
N ASP A 435 0.36 -19.61 28.89
CA ASP A 435 0.55 -18.78 30.08
C ASP A 435 1.27 -17.47 29.76
N ARG A 436 2.04 -17.42 28.67
CA ARG A 436 2.76 -16.22 28.22
C ARG A 436 2.13 -15.56 27.00
N CYS A 437 1.78 -16.35 25.99
CA CYS A 437 1.28 -15.87 24.71
C CYS A 437 -0.07 -16.52 24.41
N LYS A 438 -1.13 -15.71 24.37
CA LYS A 438 -2.48 -16.16 23.99
C LYS A 438 -2.87 -15.57 22.64
N PHE A 439 -3.59 -16.34 21.84
CA PHE A 439 -4.10 -15.88 20.56
C PHE A 439 -5.61 -16.04 20.46
N ILE A 440 -6.29 -15.05 19.92
CA ILE A 440 -7.75 -15.01 19.84
C ILE A 440 -8.17 -14.70 18.40
N ALA A 441 -9.06 -15.52 17.85
CA ALA A 441 -9.71 -15.24 16.58
C ALA A 441 -10.95 -14.36 16.84
N ALA A 442 -10.84 -13.06 16.61
CA ALA A 442 -11.93 -12.11 16.87
C ALA A 442 -11.85 -10.90 15.94
N ASP A 443 -12.98 -10.24 15.75
CA ASP A 443 -13.00 -8.93 15.11
C ASP A 443 -12.32 -7.90 16.00
N ALA A 444 -11.55 -7.00 15.39
CA ALA A 444 -10.82 -5.98 16.12
C ALA A 444 -11.78 -5.02 16.86
N GLY A 445 -12.99 -4.79 16.33
CA GLY A 445 -14.05 -4.04 16.97
C GLY A 445 -14.75 -4.78 18.13
N GLU A 446 -14.27 -5.95 18.53
CA GLU A 446 -14.72 -6.64 19.74
C GLU A 446 -13.55 -6.92 20.69
N LEU A 447 -12.34 -6.48 20.31
CA LEU A 447 -11.05 -6.76 20.94
C LEU A 447 -11.08 -6.52 22.46
N PHE A 448 -11.43 -5.30 22.86
CA PHE A 448 -11.27 -4.84 24.23
C PHE A 448 -12.38 -5.33 25.19
N LYS A 449 -13.44 -5.95 24.69
CA LYS A 449 -14.52 -6.47 25.56
C LYS A 449 -14.08 -7.67 26.40
N SER A 450 -13.06 -8.39 25.95
CA SER A 450 -12.58 -9.63 26.58
C SER A 450 -11.22 -9.50 27.25
N VAL A 451 -10.56 -8.34 27.15
CA VAL A 451 -9.23 -8.11 27.70
C VAL A 451 -9.34 -7.64 29.15
N THR A 452 -8.65 -8.33 30.06
CA THR A 452 -8.62 -8.04 31.49
C THR A 452 -7.35 -7.30 31.94
N TYR A 453 -6.51 -6.87 31.00
CA TYR A 453 -5.26 -6.19 31.30
C TYR A 453 -5.48 -4.78 31.81
N ASN A 454 -4.65 -4.38 32.78
CA ASN A 454 -4.64 -3.01 33.27
C ASN A 454 -4.16 -2.07 32.16
N ARG A 455 -5.03 -1.14 31.75
CA ARG A 455 -4.74 -0.17 30.69
C ARG A 455 -3.47 0.65 30.94
N ASP A 456 -3.12 0.92 32.19
CA ASP A 456 -1.93 1.72 32.55
C ASP A 456 -0.61 0.95 32.43
N GLU A 457 -0.69 -0.38 32.37
CA GLU A 457 0.44 -1.29 32.24
C GLU A 457 0.45 -1.98 30.87
N THR A 458 -0.35 -1.48 29.91
CA THR A 458 -0.56 -2.11 28.61
C THR A 458 -0.06 -1.25 27.45
N VAL A 459 0.63 -1.89 26.51
CA VAL A 459 0.90 -1.36 25.16
C VAL A 459 0.09 -2.11 24.12
N VAL A 460 -0.42 -1.38 23.12
CA VAL A 460 -1.08 -1.96 21.96
C VAL A 460 -0.21 -1.77 20.72
N VAL A 461 0.11 -2.86 20.02
CA VAL A 461 0.68 -2.84 18.68
C VAL A 461 -0.45 -2.96 17.65
N LEU A 462 -0.43 -2.12 16.62
CA LEU A 462 -1.37 -2.14 15.51
C LEU A 462 -0.63 -2.42 14.21
N ASP A 463 -1.04 -3.45 13.46
CA ASP A 463 -0.56 -3.69 12.08
C ASP A 463 -1.74 -3.93 11.11
N PRO A 464 -2.60 -2.92 10.90
CA PRO A 464 -3.82 -3.08 10.13
C PRO A 464 -3.54 -3.22 8.62
N PRO A 465 -4.53 -3.73 7.84
CA PRO A 465 -4.44 -3.75 6.38
C PRO A 465 -4.32 -2.34 5.78
N ARG A 466 -4.00 -2.24 4.48
CA ARG A 466 -3.79 -0.96 3.75
C ARG A 466 -4.88 0.11 3.91
N LYS A 467 -6.10 -0.26 4.27
CA LYS A 467 -7.23 0.67 4.54
C LYS A 467 -7.12 1.40 5.90
N GLY A 468 -6.18 0.99 6.75
CA GLY A 468 -6.04 1.46 8.13
C GLY A 468 -7.03 0.76 9.08
N CYS A 469 -7.12 1.31 10.29
CA CYS A 469 -8.14 0.94 11.27
C CYS A 469 -9.51 1.48 10.85
N ASP A 470 -10.58 0.79 11.23
CA ASP A 470 -11.92 1.37 11.16
C ASP A 470 -12.21 2.26 12.38
N ALA A 471 -13.27 3.07 12.26
CA ALA A 471 -13.64 4.04 13.29
C ALA A 471 -14.06 3.36 14.61
N ASP A 472 -14.74 2.21 14.51
CA ASP A 472 -15.21 1.47 15.69
C ASP A 472 -14.03 0.92 16.50
N PHE A 473 -12.99 0.41 15.83
CA PHE A 473 -11.75 0.00 16.45
C PHE A 473 -11.04 1.15 17.15
N LEU A 474 -10.84 2.28 16.47
CA LEU A 474 -10.16 3.45 17.05
C LEU A 474 -10.90 3.99 18.27
N ASN A 475 -12.24 4.01 18.22
CA ASN A 475 -13.08 4.38 19.35
C ASN A 475 -12.88 3.44 20.55
N GLN A 476 -12.80 2.13 20.32
CA GLN A 476 -12.57 1.17 21.40
C GLN A 476 -11.16 1.24 21.96
N LEU A 477 -10.15 1.43 21.11
CA LEU A 477 -8.77 1.65 21.55
C LEU A 477 -8.67 2.86 22.47
N ARG A 478 -9.36 3.96 22.12
CA ARG A 478 -9.42 5.16 22.98
C ARG A 478 -10.20 4.94 24.27
N LYS A 479 -11.28 4.16 24.24
CA LYS A 479 -12.05 3.80 25.45
C LYS A 479 -11.27 2.88 26.39
N PHE A 480 -10.57 1.89 25.86
CA PHE A 480 -9.65 1.06 26.65
C PHE A 480 -8.48 1.89 27.17
N GLY A 481 -7.95 2.78 26.33
CA GLY A 481 -6.97 3.78 26.71
C GLY A 481 -5.65 3.18 27.20
N PRO A 482 -4.98 2.29 26.43
CA PRO A 482 -3.69 1.74 26.81
C PRO A 482 -2.67 2.86 27.04
N ARG A 483 -1.65 2.60 27.87
CA ARG A 483 -0.64 3.60 28.17
C ARG A 483 0.15 4.04 26.94
N ARG A 484 0.37 3.13 26.00
CA ARG A 484 1.18 3.34 24.79
C ARG A 484 0.58 2.61 23.60
N VAL A 485 0.74 3.18 22.42
CA VAL A 485 0.33 2.58 21.14
C VAL A 485 1.49 2.63 20.16
N LEU A 486 1.82 1.50 19.56
CA LEU A 486 2.78 1.41 18.47
C LEU A 486 2.03 1.02 17.21
N TYR A 487 1.96 1.92 16.24
CA TYR A 487 1.23 1.73 14.99
C TYR A 487 2.21 1.46 13.86
N VAL A 488 2.16 0.27 13.28
CA VAL A 488 2.87 -0.15 12.07
C VAL A 488 1.93 -0.05 10.86
N SER A 489 2.42 0.42 9.70
CA SER A 489 1.59 0.47 8.50
C SER A 489 2.35 0.46 7.19
N CYS A 490 1.86 -0.35 6.25
CA CYS A 490 2.29 -0.33 4.86
C CYS A 490 1.61 0.77 4.01
N ASN A 491 0.72 1.56 4.63
CA ASN A 491 0.12 2.75 4.02
C ASN A 491 0.17 3.92 5.01
N VAL A 492 1.25 4.69 4.95
CA VAL A 492 1.47 5.83 5.86
C VAL A 492 0.40 6.93 5.76
N HIS A 493 -0.37 6.99 4.66
CA HIS A 493 -1.46 7.97 4.50
C HIS A 493 -2.67 7.63 5.36
N THR A 494 -3.09 6.36 5.40
CA THR A 494 -4.17 5.92 6.30
C THR A 494 -3.68 5.87 7.75
N GLN A 495 -2.42 5.51 7.99
CA GLN A 495 -1.79 5.65 9.32
C GLN A 495 -1.86 7.10 9.82
N ALA A 496 -1.48 8.08 9.00
CA ALA A 496 -1.53 9.49 9.38
C ALA A 496 -2.95 9.94 9.77
N ARG A 497 -3.96 9.52 9.01
CA ARG A 497 -5.38 9.75 9.36
C ARG A 497 -5.72 9.15 10.72
N ASP A 498 -5.42 7.88 10.93
CA ASP A 498 -5.80 7.12 12.13
C ASP A 498 -5.09 7.68 13.37
N VAL A 499 -3.79 7.97 13.26
CA VAL A 499 -3.02 8.68 14.29
C VAL A 499 -3.63 10.06 14.56
N GLY A 500 -4.05 10.78 13.52
CA GLY A 500 -4.77 12.04 13.65
C GLY A 500 -6.01 11.94 14.55
N VAL A 501 -6.81 10.87 14.39
CA VAL A 501 -7.99 10.60 15.24
C VAL A 501 -7.57 10.39 16.70
N LEU A 502 -6.53 9.59 16.95
CA LEU A 502 -6.03 9.32 18.31
C LEU A 502 -5.48 10.59 18.99
N VAL A 503 -4.83 11.46 18.21
CA VAL A 503 -4.18 12.67 18.73
C VAL A 503 -5.14 13.83 18.90
N ARG A 504 -6.20 13.94 18.09
CA ARG A 504 -7.23 14.97 18.33
C ARG A 504 -8.09 14.65 19.56
N GLY A 505 -8.32 13.35 19.83
CA GLY A 505 -9.06 12.93 21.02
C GLY A 505 -10.52 13.40 21.03
N GLU A 506 -11.16 13.52 19.87
CA GLU A 506 -12.56 13.99 19.76
C GLU A 506 -13.55 12.95 20.32
N GLY A 507 -14.49 13.34 21.19
CA GLY A 507 -15.48 12.43 21.78
C GLY A 507 -14.98 11.68 23.02
N GLU A 508 -15.61 10.55 23.36
CA GLU A 508 -15.27 9.78 24.56
C GLU A 508 -13.96 9.00 24.42
N GLY A 509 -13.24 8.86 25.54
CA GLY A 509 -11.99 8.10 25.63
C GLY A 509 -10.75 8.97 25.56
N GLU A 510 -9.60 8.31 25.58
CA GLU A 510 -8.32 8.95 25.81
C GLU A 510 -7.76 9.62 24.56
N ARG A 511 -6.89 10.59 24.80
CA ARG A 511 -6.10 11.30 23.79
C ARG A 511 -4.65 10.83 23.84
N TYR A 512 -3.98 10.87 22.69
CA TYR A 512 -2.57 10.54 22.56
C TYR A 512 -1.74 11.71 22.06
N GLU A 513 -0.44 11.63 22.29
CA GLU A 513 0.58 12.45 21.65
C GLU A 513 1.54 11.56 20.85
N ILE A 514 2.12 12.12 19.80
CA ILE A 514 3.08 11.39 18.95
C ILE A 514 4.47 11.56 19.56
N GLU A 515 5.08 10.45 19.98
CA GLU A 515 6.47 10.43 20.44
C GLU A 515 7.43 10.44 19.25
N SER A 516 7.20 9.56 18.27
CA SER A 516 8.09 9.43 17.13
C SER A 516 7.40 8.89 15.89
N LEU A 517 7.96 9.25 14.73
CA LEU A 517 7.56 8.81 13.40
C LEU A 517 8.81 8.37 12.62
N ARG A 518 8.77 7.19 12.02
CA ARG A 518 9.88 6.67 11.20
C ARG A 518 9.38 5.81 10.04
N GLY A 519 10.07 5.89 8.90
CA GLY A 519 9.88 4.97 7.78
C GLY A 519 10.87 3.79 7.79
N PHE A 520 10.48 2.68 7.18
CA PHE A 520 11.32 1.51 6.93
C PHE A 520 11.18 1.08 5.48
N ASP A 521 12.31 0.75 4.88
CA ASP A 521 12.36 0.31 3.50
C ASP A 521 12.20 -1.21 3.38
N PHE A 522 10.97 -1.71 3.54
CA PHE A 522 10.66 -3.12 3.28
C PHE A 522 10.78 -3.49 1.79
N PHE A 523 10.71 -2.51 0.90
CA PHE A 523 10.63 -2.73 -0.54
C PHE A 523 11.60 -1.79 -1.30
N PRO A 524 12.92 -2.04 -1.21
CA PRO A 524 13.90 -1.31 -2.00
C PRO A 524 13.57 -1.33 -3.50
N GLN A 525 14.00 -0.30 -4.22
CA GLN A 525 13.68 -0.06 -5.63
C GLN A 525 12.23 0.34 -5.91
N THR A 526 11.39 0.47 -4.88
CA THR A 526 9.97 0.84 -5.00
C THR A 526 9.61 2.08 -4.19
N GLY A 527 8.47 2.70 -4.52
CA GLY A 527 7.87 3.81 -3.76
C GLY A 527 7.29 3.45 -2.39
N HIS A 528 7.21 2.16 -2.02
CA HIS A 528 6.58 1.75 -0.77
C HIS A 528 7.47 2.06 0.44
N VAL A 529 6.86 2.53 1.52
CA VAL A 529 7.48 2.74 2.83
C VAL A 529 6.57 2.17 3.90
N GLU A 530 7.15 1.43 4.83
CA GLU A 530 6.47 0.95 6.04
C GLU A 530 6.66 2.00 7.13
N GLY A 531 5.59 2.54 7.71
CA GLY A 531 5.66 3.55 8.76
C GLY A 531 5.50 2.97 10.15
N VAL A 532 6.28 3.47 11.11
CA VAL A 532 6.06 3.24 12.55
C VAL A 532 5.78 4.57 13.21
N ALA A 533 4.66 4.64 13.93
CA ALA A 533 4.29 5.75 14.80
C ALA A 533 4.18 5.25 16.24
N ILE A 534 4.85 5.92 17.16
CA ILE A 534 4.80 5.59 18.59
C ILE A 534 4.04 6.71 19.29
N LEU A 535 3.02 6.34 20.05
CA LEU A 535 2.09 7.25 20.69
C LEU A 535 2.04 6.99 22.20
N ASN A 536 2.01 8.05 22.99
CA ASN A 536 1.79 7.98 24.43
C ASN A 536 0.43 8.55 24.77
N ARG A 537 -0.26 7.91 25.71
CA ARG A 537 -1.50 8.46 26.24
C ARG A 537 -1.20 9.72 27.03
N VAL A 538 -1.95 10.78 26.78
CA VAL A 538 -1.85 12.03 27.53
C VAL A 538 -2.54 11.82 28.87
N ASP A 539 -1.83 12.06 29.96
CA ASP A 539 -2.43 12.06 31.28
C ASP A 539 -3.36 13.27 31.41
N THR A 540 -4.65 13.00 31.57
CA THR A 540 -5.60 14.03 31.96
C THR A 540 -5.26 14.43 33.39
N THR A 541 -4.71 15.62 33.58
CA THR A 541 -4.63 16.23 34.90
C THR A 541 -6.07 16.38 35.40
N ALA A 542 -6.39 15.65 36.47
CA ALA A 542 -7.70 15.67 37.12
C ALA A 542 -8.03 17.05 37.69
#